data_AF-F1YEB8-F1
#
_entry.id   AF-F1YEB8-F1
#
_cell.length_a   1.000
_cell.length_b   1.000
_cell.length_c   1.000
_cell.angle_alpha   90.00
_cell.angle_beta   90.00
_cell.angle_gamma   90.00
#
_symmetry.space_group_name_H-M   'P 1'
#
loop_
_entity.id
_entity.type
_entity.pdbx_description
1 polymer ?
#
loop_
_entity_poly.entity_id
_entity_poly.type
_entity_poly.pdbx_seq_one_letter_code
_entity_poly.pdbx_strand_id
1 'polypeptide(L)'
;MTSRGARRAEIAVHEAGHSVAAVLLGARVNGIHVGDELFADRPGWTKYVIRDDVRVPDREIIYAGPWAEARWRAGRAPGRSQIMAALAGTEDLDDLQAAQSSGELLPSRDVNEALEELWRPAILPVAKLLCEHGTLTHRDVADVLGLSTFDGPIFSTLAGPDRGWHLRCRSRSRPPTFA
;
A
#
# COMPACT_ATOMS: atom_id res chain seq x y z
N MET A 1 -5.99 24.63 8.73
CA MET A 1 -6.54 23.56 7.87
C MET A 1 -7.90 23.17 8.43
N THR A 2 -8.96 23.24 7.63
CA THR A 2 -10.28 22.77 8.04
C THR A 2 -10.22 21.27 8.35
N SER A 3 -10.98 20.80 9.33
CA SER A 3 -11.04 19.39 9.76
C SER A 3 -11.26 18.40 8.61
N ARG A 4 -11.93 18.85 7.53
CA ARG A 4 -12.18 18.10 6.29
C ARG A 4 -10.92 17.75 5.51
N GLY A 5 -10.01 18.71 5.33
CA GLY A 5 -8.76 18.48 4.61
C GLY A 5 -7.84 17.50 5.34
N ALA A 6 -7.83 17.54 6.68
CA ALA A 6 -7.06 16.61 7.49
C ALA A 6 -7.62 15.18 7.40
N ARG A 7 -8.95 15.02 7.43
CA ARG A 7 -9.58 13.70 7.29
C ARG A 7 -9.37 13.09 5.90
N ARG A 8 -9.51 13.88 4.84
CA ARG A 8 -9.25 13.45 3.46
C ARG A 8 -7.80 12.98 3.28
N ALA A 9 -6.84 13.72 3.84
CA ALA A 9 -5.43 13.35 3.81
C ALA A 9 -5.16 12.03 4.53
N GLU A 10 -5.78 11.81 5.68
CA GLU A 10 -5.63 10.57 6.43
C GLU A 10 -6.16 9.36 5.63
N ILE A 11 -7.35 9.46 5.05
CA ILE A 11 -7.91 8.41 4.19
C ILE A 11 -7.03 8.18 2.97
N ALA A 12 -6.58 9.25 2.30
CA ALA A 12 -5.72 9.09 1.13
C ALA A 12 -4.40 8.38 1.45
N VAL A 13 -3.84 8.60 2.65
CA VAL A 13 -2.65 7.88 3.11
C VAL A 13 -2.95 6.41 3.39
N HIS A 14 -4.09 6.10 3.98
CA HIS A 14 -4.57 4.73 4.19
C HIS A 14 -4.65 3.99 2.85
N GLU A 15 -5.37 4.54 1.87
CA GLU A 15 -5.53 3.92 0.54
C GLU A 15 -4.22 3.84 -0.26
N ALA A 16 -3.34 4.84 -0.09
CA ALA A 16 -2.00 4.79 -0.67
C ALA A 16 -1.17 3.62 -0.11
N GLY A 17 -1.32 3.28 1.17
CA GLY A 17 -0.66 2.14 1.80
C GLY A 17 -1.02 0.83 1.10
N HIS A 18 -2.32 0.53 0.98
CA HIS A 18 -2.79 -0.66 0.27
C HIS A 18 -2.30 -0.72 -1.18
N SER A 19 -2.50 0.38 -1.92
CA SER A 19 -2.21 0.38 -3.35
C SER A 19 -0.72 0.24 -3.66
N VAL A 20 0.16 0.89 -2.91
CA VAL A 20 1.62 0.73 -3.05
C VAL A 20 2.02 -0.73 -2.75
N ALA A 21 1.54 -1.30 -1.64
CA ALA A 21 1.83 -2.68 -1.30
C ALA A 21 1.31 -3.66 -2.36
N ALA A 22 0.09 -3.43 -2.87
CA ALA A 22 -0.52 -4.25 -3.90
C ALA A 22 0.31 -4.27 -5.19
N VAL A 23 0.68 -3.10 -5.72
CA VAL A 23 1.47 -3.01 -6.96
C VAL A 23 2.83 -3.68 -6.80
N LEU A 24 3.51 -3.42 -5.69
CA LEU A 24 4.81 -3.98 -5.40
C LEU A 24 4.76 -5.52 -5.32
N LEU A 25 3.80 -6.06 -4.59
CA LEU A 25 3.62 -7.50 -4.44
C LEU A 25 3.04 -8.19 -5.69
N GLY A 26 2.80 -7.43 -6.78
CA GLY A 26 2.41 -7.97 -8.07
C GLY A 26 0.90 -8.05 -8.32
N ALA A 27 0.09 -7.50 -7.44
CA ALA A 27 -1.33 -7.33 -7.68
C ALA A 27 -1.58 -6.16 -8.64
N ARG A 28 -2.68 -6.26 -9.41
CA ARG A 28 -3.13 -5.18 -10.28
C ARG A 28 -4.20 -4.38 -9.57
N VAL A 29 -3.95 -3.10 -9.38
CA VAL A 29 -4.93 -2.16 -8.82
C VAL A 29 -5.97 -1.82 -9.89
N ASN A 30 -7.25 -2.05 -9.60
CA ASN A 30 -8.36 -1.74 -10.52
C ASN A 30 -8.91 -0.33 -10.30
N GLY A 31 -8.69 0.24 -9.12
CA GLY A 31 -9.05 1.62 -8.83
C GLY A 31 -8.77 1.95 -7.37
N ILE A 32 -8.46 3.22 -7.14
CA ILE A 32 -8.28 3.80 -5.81
C ILE A 32 -9.16 5.03 -5.76
N HIS A 33 -9.86 5.23 -4.66
CA HIS A 33 -10.75 6.36 -4.48
C HIS A 33 -10.63 6.93 -3.07
N VAL A 34 -10.70 8.25 -2.97
CA VAL A 34 -11.00 8.96 -1.73
C VAL A 34 -12.19 9.88 -1.98
N GLY A 35 -13.29 9.55 -1.32
CA GLY A 35 -14.54 10.29 -1.42
C GLY A 35 -14.50 11.59 -0.62
N ASP A 36 -15.40 12.49 -0.98
CA ASP A 36 -15.90 13.48 -0.02
C ASP A 36 -17.09 12.89 0.73
N GLU A 37 -17.52 13.49 1.84
CA GLU A 37 -18.55 13.00 2.80
C GLU A 37 -19.90 12.52 2.21
N LEU A 38 -20.11 12.67 0.89
CA LEU A 38 -21.27 12.14 0.15
C LEU A 38 -21.30 10.59 0.12
N PHE A 39 -20.18 9.91 0.34
CA PHE A 39 -20.10 8.46 0.56
C PHE A 39 -19.77 8.18 2.05
N ALA A 40 -20.67 8.60 2.95
CA ALA A 40 -20.46 8.52 4.40
C ALA A 40 -20.20 7.09 4.91
N ASP A 41 -20.61 6.08 4.16
CA ASP A 41 -20.45 4.65 4.41
C ASP A 41 -19.11 4.08 3.89
N ARG A 42 -18.51 4.67 2.84
CA ARG A 42 -17.18 4.31 2.32
C ARG A 42 -16.37 5.55 1.94
N PRO A 43 -15.63 6.14 2.90
CA PRO A 43 -14.90 7.40 2.67
C PRO A 43 -13.68 7.23 1.75
N GLY A 44 -13.22 5.99 1.53
CA GLY A 44 -12.17 5.61 0.60
C GLY A 44 -12.28 4.13 0.25
N TRP A 45 -11.62 3.71 -0.82
CA TRP A 45 -11.40 2.30 -1.12
C TRP A 45 -10.26 2.08 -2.11
N THR A 46 -9.59 0.94 -1.97
CA THR A 46 -8.62 0.41 -2.91
C THR A 46 -9.09 -0.97 -3.36
N LYS A 47 -9.27 -1.14 -4.68
CA LYS A 47 -9.58 -2.45 -5.27
C LYS A 47 -8.39 -2.94 -6.06
N TYR A 48 -7.99 -4.18 -5.81
CA TYR A 48 -6.96 -4.86 -6.59
C TYR A 48 -7.41 -6.28 -6.91
N VAL A 49 -6.77 -6.85 -7.93
CA VAL A 49 -6.90 -8.27 -8.27
C VAL A 49 -5.53 -8.91 -8.21
N ILE A 50 -5.48 -10.04 -7.53
CA ILE A 50 -4.34 -10.94 -7.55
C ILE A 50 -4.51 -11.83 -8.78
N ARG A 51 -3.49 -11.92 -9.62
CA ARG A 51 -3.53 -12.82 -10.77
C ARG A 51 -3.37 -14.26 -10.29
N ASP A 52 -4.07 -15.20 -10.94
CA ASP A 52 -4.04 -16.62 -10.58
C ASP A 52 -2.63 -17.25 -10.61
N ASP A 53 -1.70 -16.65 -11.38
CA ASP A 53 -0.31 -17.09 -11.51
C ASP A 53 0.64 -16.48 -10.46
N VAL A 54 0.15 -15.61 -9.56
CA VAL A 54 0.95 -14.94 -8.54
C VAL A 54 0.40 -15.24 -7.15
N ARG A 55 1.21 -15.88 -6.31
CA ARG A 55 0.88 -16.00 -4.89
C ARG A 55 1.26 -14.72 -4.17
N VAL A 56 0.30 -13.82 -4.05
CA VAL A 56 0.47 -12.53 -3.37
C VAL A 56 0.10 -12.70 -1.90
N PRO A 57 0.91 -12.18 -0.97
CA PRO A 57 0.63 -12.26 0.46
C PRO A 57 -0.41 -11.17 0.80
N ASP A 58 -1.68 -11.55 0.68
CA ASP A 58 -2.85 -10.65 0.79
C ASP A 58 -2.88 -9.91 2.14
N ARG A 59 -2.47 -10.59 3.20
CA ARG A 59 -2.37 -10.04 4.56
C ARG A 59 -1.46 -8.80 4.63
N GLU A 60 -0.35 -8.81 3.91
CA GLU A 60 0.62 -7.71 3.90
C GLU A 60 0.07 -6.50 3.15
N ILE A 61 -0.79 -6.71 2.14
CA ILE A 61 -1.51 -5.63 1.45
C ILE A 61 -2.57 -5.02 2.36
N ILE A 62 -3.41 -5.87 2.98
CA ILE A 62 -4.46 -5.41 3.90
C ILE A 62 -3.84 -4.66 5.08
N TYR A 63 -2.70 -5.12 5.60
CA TYR A 63 -2.01 -4.46 6.70
C TYR A 63 -1.44 -3.07 6.35
N ALA A 64 -1.06 -2.83 5.10
CA ALA A 64 -0.32 -1.64 4.70
C ALA A 64 -1.11 -0.33 4.86
N GLY A 65 -2.43 -0.36 4.65
CA GLY A 65 -3.29 0.83 4.84
C GLY A 65 -3.37 1.30 6.30
N PRO A 66 -3.81 0.43 7.23
CA PRO A 66 -3.83 0.74 8.66
C PRO A 66 -2.46 1.12 9.23
N TRP A 67 -1.38 0.49 8.74
CA TRP A 67 -0.02 0.91 9.10
C TRP A 67 0.26 2.35 8.66
N ALA A 68 -0.04 2.70 7.41
CA ALA A 68 0.19 4.04 6.85
C ALA A 68 -0.63 5.11 7.58
N GLU A 69 -1.89 4.81 7.91
CA GLU A 69 -2.76 5.65 8.73
C GLU A 69 -2.19 5.88 10.13
N ALA A 70 -1.77 4.80 10.81
CA ALA A 70 -1.16 4.90 12.13
C ALA A 70 0.14 5.72 12.09
N ARG A 71 0.95 5.53 11.05
CA ARG A 71 2.17 6.31 10.79
C ARG A 71 1.82 7.80 10.62
N TRP A 72 0.82 8.12 9.79
CA TRP A 72 0.36 9.50 9.57
C TRP A 72 -0.02 10.18 10.88
N ARG A 73 -0.89 9.54 11.67
CA ARG A 73 -1.37 10.06 12.96
C ARG A 73 -0.24 10.21 13.99
N ALA A 74 0.70 9.27 14.01
CA ALA A 74 1.79 9.27 14.98
C ALA A 74 2.93 10.25 14.66
N GLY A 75 3.09 10.66 13.40
CA GLY A 75 4.20 11.51 12.95
C GLY A 75 5.58 10.81 12.94
N ARG A 76 5.64 9.53 13.31
CA ARG A 76 6.82 8.65 13.36
C ARG A 76 6.42 7.21 13.07
N ALA A 77 7.39 6.31 12.90
CA ALA A 77 7.12 4.88 12.78
C ALA A 77 6.18 4.42 13.92
N PRO A 78 5.01 3.82 13.58
CA PRO A 78 3.96 3.54 14.56
C PRO A 78 4.28 2.29 15.39
N GLY A 79 3.88 2.31 16.66
CA GLY A 79 3.91 1.14 17.53
C GLY A 79 2.70 0.24 17.30
N ARG A 80 2.79 -1.02 17.78
CA ARG A 80 1.73 -2.02 17.65
C ARG A 80 0.36 -1.52 18.12
N SER A 81 0.28 -0.83 19.25
CA SER A 81 -1.00 -0.31 19.77
C SER A 81 -1.64 0.73 18.86
N GLN A 82 -0.84 1.56 18.18
CA GLN A 82 -1.33 2.58 17.25
C GLN A 82 -1.86 1.94 15.97
N ILE A 83 -1.20 0.87 15.49
CA ILE A 83 -1.66 0.10 14.34
C ILE A 83 -2.95 -0.65 14.67
N MET A 84 -3.03 -1.30 15.84
CA MET A 84 -4.27 -1.95 16.29
C MET A 84 -5.43 -0.94 16.43
N ALA A 85 -5.14 0.30 16.86
CA ALA A 85 -6.15 1.36 16.93
C ALA A 85 -6.62 1.82 15.54
N ALA A 86 -5.76 1.79 14.52
CA ALA A 86 -6.15 2.06 13.13
C ALA A 86 -6.99 0.92 12.53
N LEU A 87 -6.74 -0.33 12.95
CA LEU A 87 -7.51 -1.50 12.54
C LEU A 87 -8.89 -1.60 13.21
N ALA A 88 -9.03 -1.10 14.43
CA ALA A 88 -10.23 -1.33 15.23
C ALA A 88 -11.50 -0.79 14.55
N GLY A 89 -12.44 -1.69 14.24
CA GLY A 89 -13.73 -1.36 13.63
C GLY A 89 -13.68 -1.10 12.12
N THR A 90 -12.63 -1.56 11.43
CA THR A 90 -12.47 -1.47 9.97
C THR A 90 -12.65 -2.84 9.31
N GLU A 91 -13.00 -2.85 8.02
CA GLU A 91 -13.06 -4.09 7.21
C GLU A 91 -11.68 -4.78 7.15
N ASP A 92 -10.58 -4.01 7.22
CA ASP A 92 -9.20 -4.56 7.21
C ASP A 92 -8.92 -5.50 8.39
N LEU A 93 -9.54 -5.28 9.55
CA LEU A 93 -9.36 -6.20 10.69
C LEU A 93 -9.99 -7.55 10.39
N ASP A 94 -11.19 -7.56 9.81
CA ASP A 94 -11.91 -8.78 9.46
C ASP A 94 -11.18 -9.51 8.32
N ASP A 95 -10.68 -8.77 7.33
CA ASP A 95 -9.90 -9.30 6.21
C ASP A 95 -8.55 -9.86 6.67
N LEU A 96 -7.85 -9.20 7.61
CA LEU A 96 -6.62 -9.74 8.21
C LEU A 96 -6.89 -11.02 9.00
N GLN A 97 -8.00 -11.10 9.73
CA GLN A 97 -8.40 -12.31 10.46
C GLN A 97 -8.71 -13.45 9.49
N ALA A 98 -9.40 -13.18 8.39
CA ALA A 98 -9.68 -14.16 7.34
C ALA A 98 -8.41 -14.65 6.63
N ALA A 99 -7.45 -13.76 6.40
CA ALA A 99 -6.15 -14.07 5.79
C ALA A 99 -5.16 -14.73 6.76
N GLN A 100 -5.47 -14.79 8.06
CA GLN A 100 -4.60 -15.35 9.09
C GLN A 100 -4.54 -16.88 8.98
N SER A 101 -3.47 -17.41 8.40
CA SER A 101 -3.26 -18.86 8.26
C SER A 101 -2.53 -19.52 9.46
N SER A 102 -1.83 -18.77 10.32
CA SER A 102 -1.29 -19.26 11.60
C SER A 102 -0.89 -18.14 12.57
N GLY A 103 -1.24 -18.31 13.86
CA GLY A 103 -0.61 -17.73 15.06
C GLY A 103 -0.70 -16.20 15.28
N GLU A 104 -0.22 -15.41 14.33
CA GLU A 104 -0.08 -13.96 14.48
C GLU A 104 -0.94 -13.19 13.47
N LEU A 105 -1.77 -12.28 13.99
CA LEU A 105 -2.67 -11.43 13.21
C LEU A 105 -1.89 -10.41 12.36
N LEU A 106 -0.91 -9.75 12.97
CA LEU A 106 -0.12 -8.72 12.29
C LEU A 106 1.09 -9.34 11.58
N PRO A 107 1.52 -8.79 10.43
CA PRO A 107 2.75 -9.20 9.77
C PRO A 107 4.02 -8.96 10.59
N SER A 108 5.14 -9.51 10.13
CA SER A 108 6.44 -9.42 10.82
C SER A 108 7.00 -7.99 10.87
N ARG A 109 8.02 -7.79 11.71
CA ARG A 109 8.76 -6.54 11.83
C ARG A 109 9.34 -6.06 10.49
N ASP A 110 9.77 -6.97 9.62
CA ASP A 110 10.36 -6.66 8.32
C ASP A 110 9.38 -5.93 7.39
N VAL A 111 8.08 -6.21 7.51
CA VAL A 111 7.04 -5.49 6.75
C VAL A 111 6.95 -4.04 7.19
N ASN A 112 7.08 -3.76 8.48
CA ASN A 112 7.10 -2.39 8.99
C ASN A 112 8.32 -1.60 8.49
N GLU A 113 9.48 -2.24 8.44
CA GLU A 113 10.70 -1.61 7.93
C GLU A 113 10.57 -1.29 6.44
N ALA A 114 10.05 -2.23 5.64
CA ALA A 114 9.78 -2.01 4.22
C ALA A 114 8.79 -0.86 3.99
N LEU A 115 7.70 -0.80 4.76
CA LEU A 115 6.73 0.29 4.66
C LEU A 115 7.31 1.65 5.08
N GLU A 116 8.18 1.69 6.09
CA GLU A 116 8.89 2.93 6.47
C GLU A 116 9.87 3.39 5.39
N GLU A 117 10.57 2.47 4.72
CA GLU A 117 11.41 2.80 3.56
C GLU A 117 10.59 3.36 2.38
N LEU A 118 9.37 2.84 2.17
CA LEU A 118 8.45 3.27 1.12
C LEU A 118 7.65 4.53 1.46
N TRP A 119 7.64 4.94 2.73
CA TRP A 119 6.82 6.04 3.24
C TRP A 119 6.98 7.34 2.44
N ARG A 120 8.23 7.80 2.28
CA ARG A 120 8.55 9.04 1.55
C ARG A 120 8.60 8.88 0.04
N PRO A 121 9.23 7.84 -0.53
CA PRO A 121 9.37 7.75 -1.99
C PRO A 121 8.08 7.32 -2.70
N ALA A 122 7.15 6.63 -2.02
CA ALA A 122 5.97 6.06 -2.67
C ALA A 122 4.65 6.44 -2.00
N ILE A 123 4.48 6.13 -0.71
CA ILE A 123 3.18 6.27 -0.03
C ILE A 123 2.72 7.73 0.02
N LEU A 124 3.59 8.66 0.46
CA LEU A 124 3.22 10.08 0.51
C LEU A 124 2.95 10.70 -0.88
N PRO A 125 3.75 10.43 -1.93
CA PRO A 125 3.43 10.88 -3.29
C PRO A 125 2.09 10.35 -3.82
N VAL A 126 1.80 9.05 -3.65
CA VAL A 126 0.51 8.47 -4.06
C VAL A 126 -0.64 9.10 -3.26
N ALA A 127 -0.51 9.24 -1.95
CA ALA A 127 -1.51 9.87 -1.09
C ALA A 127 -1.79 11.33 -1.49
N LYS A 128 -0.74 12.08 -1.86
CA LYS A 128 -0.87 13.44 -2.36
C LYS A 128 -1.66 13.49 -3.66
N LEU A 129 -1.29 12.66 -4.65
CA LEU A 129 -2.02 12.57 -5.92
C LEU A 129 -3.49 12.18 -5.69
N LEU A 130 -3.73 11.22 -4.80
CA LEU A 130 -5.08 10.76 -4.46
C LEU A 130 -5.89 11.86 -3.78
N CYS A 131 -5.29 12.64 -2.88
CA CYS A 131 -5.91 13.81 -2.28
C CYS A 131 -6.36 14.84 -3.33
N GLU A 132 -5.47 15.13 -4.29
CA GLU A 132 -5.65 16.15 -5.32
C GLU A 132 -6.69 15.73 -6.37
N HIS A 133 -6.70 14.46 -6.79
CA HIS A 133 -7.52 13.97 -7.90
C HIS A 133 -8.76 13.19 -7.47
N GLY A 134 -8.80 12.66 -6.25
CA GLY A 134 -9.90 11.86 -5.71
C GLY A 134 -9.99 10.43 -6.23
N THR A 135 -9.39 10.14 -7.39
CA THR A 135 -9.24 8.78 -7.90
C THR A 135 -7.86 8.59 -8.53
N LEU A 136 -7.34 7.37 -8.43
CA LEU A 136 -6.10 6.95 -9.10
C LEU A 136 -6.27 5.56 -9.72
N THR A 137 -5.45 5.28 -10.73
CA THR A 137 -5.35 4.01 -11.44
C THR A 137 -4.07 3.26 -11.06
N HIS A 138 -3.95 2.00 -11.50
CA HIS A 138 -2.69 1.25 -11.39
C HIS A 138 -1.49 2.00 -11.97
N ARG A 139 -1.70 2.67 -13.11
CA ARG A 139 -0.64 3.36 -13.82
C ARG A 139 -0.07 4.50 -12.98
N ASP A 140 -0.92 5.26 -12.30
CA ASP A 140 -0.48 6.38 -11.47
C ASP A 140 0.42 5.90 -10.33
N VAL A 141 0.07 4.78 -9.70
CA VAL A 141 0.89 4.15 -8.64
C VAL A 141 2.19 3.57 -9.21
N ALA A 142 2.12 2.88 -10.34
CA ALA A 142 3.30 2.31 -11.01
C ALA A 142 4.28 3.42 -11.44
N ASP A 143 3.78 4.53 -11.97
CA ASP A 143 4.57 5.68 -12.39
C ASP A 143 5.29 6.33 -11.19
N VAL A 144 4.62 6.47 -10.03
CA VAL A 144 5.26 6.91 -8.78
C VAL A 144 6.36 5.96 -8.33
N LEU A 145 6.12 4.65 -8.44
CA LEU A 145 7.10 3.62 -8.09
C LEU A 145 8.24 3.48 -9.11
N GLY A 146 8.20 4.23 -10.22
CA GLY A 146 9.19 4.16 -11.30
C GLY A 146 9.15 2.84 -12.06
N LEU A 147 8.00 2.17 -12.07
CA LEU A 147 7.79 0.88 -12.73
C LEU A 147 7.19 1.13 -14.11
N SER A 148 7.71 0.46 -15.14
CA SER A 148 7.01 0.47 -16.41
C SER A 148 5.77 -0.42 -16.30
N THR A 149 4.66 -0.03 -16.92
CA THR A 149 3.34 -0.72 -16.90
C THR A 149 3.35 -2.19 -17.36
N PHE A 150 4.52 -2.73 -17.73
CA PHE A 150 4.78 -4.10 -18.17
C PHE A 150 5.78 -4.86 -17.30
N ASP A 151 6.31 -4.27 -16.24
CA ASP A 151 7.21 -4.98 -15.34
C ASP A 151 6.33 -5.90 -14.46
N GLY A 152 6.46 -7.21 -14.66
CA GLY A 152 5.82 -8.23 -13.81
C GLY A 152 6.18 -8.08 -12.32
N PRO A 153 5.69 -8.96 -11.43
CA PRO A 153 5.84 -8.81 -9.98
C PRO A 153 7.28 -8.46 -9.58
N ILE A 154 7.49 -7.24 -9.06
CA ILE A 154 8.82 -6.74 -8.66
C ILE A 154 9.28 -7.41 -7.37
N PHE A 155 8.34 -7.86 -6.53
CA PHE A 155 8.62 -8.76 -5.42
C PHE A 155 8.25 -10.19 -5.78
N SER A 156 9.23 -10.93 -6.31
CA SER A 156 9.23 -12.39 -6.21
C SER A 156 10.10 -12.77 -5.02
N THR A 157 9.49 -13.26 -3.93
CA THR A 157 10.03 -14.21 -2.91
C THR A 157 9.39 -13.93 -1.54
N LEU A 158 8.31 -14.62 -1.20
CA LEU A 158 7.88 -14.84 0.19
C LEU A 158 7.57 -16.31 0.51
N ALA A 159 8.15 -17.23 -0.27
CA ALA A 159 8.13 -18.67 0.01
C ALA A 159 9.55 -19.17 0.33
N GLY A 160 10.12 -18.74 1.46
CA GLY A 160 11.43 -19.21 1.92
C GLY A 160 11.84 -18.57 3.25
N PRO A 161 12.66 -19.25 4.07
CA PRO A 161 13.01 -18.82 5.44
C PRO A 161 13.93 -17.59 5.53
N ASP A 162 14.49 -17.11 4.42
CA ASP A 162 15.35 -15.92 4.39
C ASP A 162 14.51 -14.68 4.02
N ARG A 163 13.98 -14.03 5.06
CA ARG A 163 12.98 -12.95 4.98
C ARG A 163 13.64 -11.56 4.92
N GLY A 164 13.44 -10.88 3.79
CA GLY A 164 13.74 -9.46 3.60
C GLY A 164 13.10 -8.95 2.31
N TRP A 165 12.36 -7.84 2.38
CA TRP A 165 11.80 -7.17 1.21
C TRP A 165 12.93 -6.46 0.45
N HIS A 166 13.64 -7.19 -0.41
CA HIS A 166 14.69 -6.58 -1.22
C HIS A 166 14.09 -6.02 -2.52
N LEU A 167 14.04 -4.68 -2.63
CA LEU A 167 13.83 -3.98 -3.90
C LEU A 167 14.95 -4.38 -4.89
N ARG A 168 14.69 -5.36 -5.76
CA ARG A 168 15.52 -5.56 -6.95
C ARG A 168 15.02 -4.62 -8.04
N CYS A 169 15.55 -3.40 -8.08
CA CYS A 169 15.52 -2.63 -9.30
C CYS A 169 16.26 -3.44 -10.38
N ARG A 170 15.54 -4.02 -11.35
CA ARG A 170 16.16 -4.41 -12.61
C ARG A 170 16.48 -3.13 -13.36
N SER A 171 17.68 -2.60 -13.15
CA SER A 171 18.22 -1.55 -14.01
C SER A 171 18.14 -2.06 -15.46
N ARG A 172 17.32 -1.44 -16.31
CA ARG A 172 17.41 -1.70 -17.73
C ARG A 172 18.78 -1.25 -18.22
N SER A 173 19.46 -2.19 -18.84
CA SER A 173 20.70 -2.05 -19.57
C SER A 173 20.59 -1.02 -20.71
N ARG A 174 21.61 -0.14 -20.74
CA ARG A 174 22.10 0.77 -21.80
C ARG A 174 21.16 1.89 -22.33
N PRO A 175 21.68 3.15 -22.42
CA PRO A 175 21.01 4.21 -23.17
C PRO A 175 21.10 3.95 -24.69
N PRO A 176 20.13 4.44 -25.48
CA PRO A 176 20.24 4.40 -26.94
C PRO A 176 21.39 5.31 -27.39
N THR A 177 22.40 4.73 -28.02
CA THR A 177 23.31 5.46 -28.91
C THR A 177 22.50 5.96 -30.09
N PHE A 178 22.30 7.26 -30.18
CA PHE A 178 21.92 7.91 -31.42
C PHE A 178 23.15 7.96 -32.32
N ALA A 179 23.04 7.37 -33.51
CA ALA A 179 23.90 7.61 -34.66
C ALA A 179 23.12 8.46 -35.66
#